data_AF-A0A2I0VAM4-F1
#
_entry.id   AF-A0A2I0VAM4-F1
#
_cell.length_a   1.000
_cell.length_b   1.000
_cell.length_c   1.000
_cell.angle_alpha   90.00
_cell.angle_beta   90.00
_cell.angle_gamma   90.00
#
_symmetry.space_group_name_H-M   'P 1'
#
loop_
_entity.id
_entity.type
_entity.pdbx_description
1 polymer ?
#
loop_
_entity_poly.entity_id
_entity_poly.type
_entity_poly.pdbx_seq_one_letter_code
_entity_poly.pdbx_strand_id
1 'polypeptide(L)'
;MLSIKTEYNSPRDCFNDFISLMKETNLVDNLIHLDLYKMKKLASKLGLTTTKIDYYINGCMLYYKDDVAEVFCRTCNAPRFKPNSGLQALAWGPMQKVKTWSIYIVNGFRFHTKSWSEGRKTENCGVCVRGNTHEEDECDYYGILNEVFDLEYPGEDENFNYLFNCQWYDPVHNRGTRVHPAYGLVDVKHSKRYGKFDPFVLESQPIQDYFSKYPSGHRDKQDWIAIIKIKAREIIDQQYILVTAHQEDEMLSCRPVEIEEMQTTTSSIKMELEDVNNSTSSGEDENEDESEDTLESSENSFDDSE
;
A
#
# COMPACT_ATOMS: atom_id res chain seq x y z
N MET A 1 -42.24 -5.40 -4.46
CA MET A 1 -40.85 -5.86 -4.29
C MET A 1 -40.11 -5.15 -3.15
N LEU A 2 -40.09 -3.80 -3.08
CA LEU A 2 -39.52 -3.09 -1.91
C LEU A 2 -40.21 -3.43 -0.58
N SER A 3 -41.52 -3.68 -0.61
CA SER A 3 -42.32 -4.09 0.56
C SER A 3 -41.83 -5.42 1.16
N ILE A 4 -41.51 -6.40 0.32
CA ILE A 4 -40.98 -7.71 0.75
C ILE A 4 -39.62 -7.52 1.44
N LYS A 5 -38.75 -6.66 0.90
CA LYS A 5 -37.47 -6.36 1.56
C LYS A 5 -37.66 -5.81 2.97
N THR A 6 -38.64 -4.92 3.13
CA THR A 6 -38.92 -4.26 4.42
C THR A 6 -39.58 -5.21 5.40
N GLU A 7 -40.54 -6.01 4.94
CA GLU A 7 -41.27 -6.99 5.75
C GLU A 7 -40.36 -8.08 6.33
N TYR A 8 -39.37 -8.54 5.56
CA TYR A 8 -38.43 -9.57 6.00
C TYR A 8 -37.07 -9.03 6.49
N ASN A 9 -36.91 -7.71 6.58
CA ASN A 9 -35.63 -7.06 6.90
C ASN A 9 -34.43 -7.65 6.13
N SER A 10 -34.65 -8.00 4.85
CA SER A 10 -33.67 -8.75 4.06
C SER A 10 -32.40 -7.88 3.84
N PRO A 11 -31.18 -8.42 4.03
CA PRO A 11 -29.93 -7.72 3.74
C PRO A 11 -29.86 -7.20 2.29
N ARG A 12 -29.04 -6.17 2.04
CA ARG A 12 -28.95 -5.56 0.71
C ARG A 12 -28.53 -6.57 -0.37
N ASP A 13 -27.50 -7.34 -0.09
CA ASP A 13 -26.90 -8.25 -1.07
C ASP A 13 -27.85 -9.41 -1.37
N CYS A 14 -28.43 -10.02 -0.34
CA CYS A 14 -29.49 -11.03 -0.48
C CYS A 14 -30.66 -10.55 -1.36
N PHE A 15 -31.11 -9.30 -1.20
CA PHE A 15 -32.18 -8.75 -2.02
C PHE A 15 -31.73 -8.47 -3.46
N ASN A 16 -30.48 -8.07 -3.68
CA ASN A 16 -29.92 -7.87 -5.03
C ASN A 16 -29.77 -9.21 -5.76
N ASP A 17 -29.33 -10.26 -5.07
CA ASP A 17 -29.20 -11.61 -5.63
C ASP A 17 -30.58 -12.17 -6.02
N PHE A 18 -31.58 -11.97 -5.16
CA PHE A 18 -32.96 -12.35 -5.46
C PHE A 18 -33.52 -11.59 -6.69
N ILE A 19 -33.24 -10.29 -6.83
CA ILE A 19 -33.62 -9.52 -8.02
C ILE A 19 -32.92 -10.04 -9.28
N SER A 20 -31.64 -10.38 -9.18
CA SER A 20 -30.86 -10.95 -10.29
C SER A 20 -31.46 -12.27 -10.75
N LEU A 21 -31.78 -13.16 -9.81
CA LEU A 21 -32.42 -14.45 -10.08
C LEU A 21 -33.80 -14.30 -10.74
N MET A 22 -34.61 -13.35 -10.27
CA MET A 22 -35.93 -13.03 -10.84
C MET A 22 -35.85 -12.51 -12.29
N LYS A 23 -34.72 -11.89 -12.65
CA LYS A 23 -34.45 -11.39 -14.00
C LYS A 23 -33.99 -12.51 -14.94
N GLU A 24 -33.14 -13.41 -14.45
CA GLU A 24 -32.65 -14.56 -15.21
C GLU A 24 -33.75 -15.57 -15.55
N THR A 25 -34.79 -15.63 -14.73
CA THR A 25 -35.89 -16.61 -14.84
C THR A 25 -37.06 -16.15 -15.71
N ASN A 26 -37.09 -14.90 -16.20
CA ASN A 26 -38.24 -14.38 -16.96
C ASN A 26 -37.97 -14.17 -18.46
N LEU A 27 -38.89 -14.68 -19.27
CA LEU A 27 -38.92 -14.56 -20.74
C LEU A 27 -39.48 -13.20 -21.18
N VAL A 28 -38.61 -12.42 -21.84
CA VAL A 28 -38.87 -11.28 -22.76
C VAL A 28 -39.67 -10.10 -22.19
N ASP A 29 -39.09 -8.90 -22.30
CA ASP A 29 -39.69 -7.58 -21.99
C ASP A 29 -40.07 -7.27 -20.54
N ASN A 30 -39.18 -7.58 -19.58
CA ASN A 30 -39.34 -7.13 -18.19
C ASN A 30 -38.57 -5.85 -17.85
N LEU A 31 -39.31 -4.84 -17.34
CA LEU A 31 -38.83 -3.56 -16.81
C LEU A 31 -38.25 -3.65 -15.38
N ILE A 32 -37.92 -4.85 -14.89
CA ILE A 32 -37.39 -5.06 -13.54
C ILE A 32 -35.93 -4.62 -13.50
N HIS A 33 -35.64 -3.57 -12.74
CA HIS A 33 -34.30 -2.98 -12.67
C HIS A 33 -33.35 -3.76 -11.76
N LEU A 34 -32.09 -3.84 -12.21
CA LEU A 34 -30.98 -4.72 -11.77
C LEU A 34 -30.59 -4.69 -10.28
N ASP A 35 -31.04 -3.72 -9.48
CA ASP A 35 -30.65 -3.62 -8.08
C ASP A 35 -31.55 -2.65 -7.30
N LEU A 36 -31.48 -2.76 -5.97
CA LEU A 36 -32.21 -1.90 -5.03
C LEU A 36 -31.95 -0.40 -5.26
N TYR A 37 -30.74 -0.05 -5.70
CA TYR A 37 -30.36 1.35 -5.91
C TYR A 37 -31.11 1.94 -7.11
N LYS A 38 -31.18 1.24 -8.23
CA LYS A 38 -31.95 1.64 -9.42
C LYS A 38 -33.44 1.74 -9.13
N MET A 39 -33.98 0.79 -8.35
CA MET A 39 -35.37 0.87 -7.89
C MET A 39 -35.62 2.11 -7.01
N LYS A 40 -34.73 2.42 -6.06
CA LYS A 40 -34.82 3.65 -5.25
C LYS A 40 -34.70 4.91 -6.11
N LYS A 41 -33.82 4.92 -7.12
CA LYS A 41 -33.61 6.04 -8.06
C LYS A 41 -34.82 6.28 -8.97
N LEU A 42 -35.57 5.23 -9.31
CA LEU A 42 -36.83 5.38 -10.05
C LEU A 42 -37.95 5.88 -9.14
N ALA A 43 -38.05 5.34 -7.92
CA ALA A 43 -38.98 5.85 -6.93
C ALA A 43 -38.76 7.35 -6.66
N SER A 44 -37.50 7.82 -6.62
CA SER A 44 -37.20 9.25 -6.48
C SER A 44 -37.57 10.10 -7.71
N LYS A 45 -37.67 9.50 -8.91
CA LYS A 45 -38.10 10.20 -10.14
C LYS A 45 -39.61 10.41 -10.21
N LEU A 46 -40.40 9.76 -9.35
CA LEU A 46 -41.86 9.92 -9.31
C LEU A 46 -42.32 11.24 -8.67
N GLY A 47 -41.40 12.15 -8.32
CA GLY A 47 -41.73 13.46 -7.76
C GLY A 47 -42.28 13.40 -6.32
N LEU A 48 -42.14 12.27 -5.63
CA LEU A 48 -42.60 12.10 -4.26
C LEU A 48 -41.59 12.72 -3.27
N THR A 49 -42.07 13.60 -2.41
CA THR A 49 -41.28 14.16 -1.31
C THR A 49 -41.00 13.07 -0.28
N THR A 50 -39.74 12.62 -0.17
CA THR A 50 -39.34 11.62 0.82
C THR A 50 -38.85 12.32 2.09
N THR A 51 -39.47 12.01 3.22
CA THR A 51 -39.02 12.49 4.54
C THR A 51 -38.41 11.32 5.30
N LYS A 52 -37.19 11.48 5.80
CA LYS A 52 -36.59 10.50 6.72
C LYS A 52 -37.16 10.73 8.11
N ILE A 53 -37.65 9.66 8.73
CA ILE A 53 -38.22 9.69 10.07
C ILE A 53 -37.36 8.79 10.95
N ASP A 54 -36.85 9.33 12.05
CA ASP A 54 -36.10 8.55 13.02
C ASP A 54 -37.06 7.72 13.87
N TYR A 55 -36.63 6.53 14.26
CA TYR A 55 -37.38 5.67 15.15
C TYR A 55 -36.44 5.04 16.18
N TYR A 56 -36.97 4.75 17.37
CA TYR A 56 -36.22 4.01 18.36
C TYR A 56 -36.04 2.55 17.93
N ILE A 57 -34.86 1.97 18.16
CA ILE A 57 -34.48 0.64 17.65
C ILE A 57 -35.44 -0.50 18.07
N ASN A 58 -36.10 -0.37 19.22
CA ASN A 58 -37.13 -1.33 19.68
C ASN A 58 -38.56 -0.95 19.27
N GLY A 59 -38.73 0.00 18.34
CA GLY A 59 -40.03 0.39 17.78
C GLY A 59 -40.95 1.18 18.71
N CYS A 60 -40.47 1.61 19.89
CA CYS A 60 -41.33 2.24 20.90
C CYS A 60 -41.83 3.66 20.56
N MET A 61 -41.17 4.36 19.63
CA MET A 61 -41.50 5.75 19.27
C MET A 61 -40.94 6.12 17.89
N LEU A 62 -41.71 6.91 17.14
CA LEU A 62 -41.30 7.60 15.90
C LEU A 62 -41.09 9.08 16.22
N TYR A 63 -39.94 9.64 15.86
CA TYR A 63 -39.63 11.06 16.05
C TYR A 63 -40.10 11.85 14.84
N TYR A 64 -41.40 12.15 14.78
CA TYR A 64 -42.04 12.82 13.65
C TYR A 64 -42.97 13.96 14.12
N LYS A 65 -43.09 15.01 13.29
CA LYS A 65 -43.86 16.23 13.58
C LYS A 65 -43.50 16.83 14.96
N ASP A 66 -44.43 16.76 15.90
CA ASP A 66 -44.33 17.38 17.22
C ASP A 66 -43.21 16.73 18.06
N ASP A 67 -42.79 15.53 17.68
CA ASP A 67 -41.80 14.73 18.42
C ASP A 67 -40.38 14.88 17.84
N VAL A 68 -40.18 15.72 16.83
CA VAL A 68 -38.88 15.89 16.15
C VAL A 68 -37.82 16.50 17.06
N ALA A 69 -38.19 17.28 18.08
CA ALA A 69 -37.25 17.88 19.03
C ALA A 69 -36.92 16.97 20.23
N GLU A 70 -37.63 15.85 20.38
CA GLU A 70 -37.44 14.95 21.51
C GLU A 70 -36.12 14.19 21.39
N VAL A 71 -35.40 14.12 22.52
CA VAL A 71 -34.12 13.41 22.64
C VAL A 71 -34.21 12.14 23.47
N PHE A 72 -35.36 11.89 24.11
CA PHE A 72 -35.68 10.67 24.83
C PHE A 72 -37.03 10.11 24.36
N CYS A 73 -37.14 8.78 24.37
CA CYS A 73 -38.39 8.08 24.08
C CYS A 73 -39.38 8.29 25.22
N ARG A 74 -40.59 8.78 24.95
CA ARG A 74 -41.61 9.00 25.98
C ARG A 74 -42.08 7.72 26.68
N THR A 75 -41.98 6.57 26.00
CA THR A 75 -42.51 5.29 26.50
C THR A 75 -41.51 4.59 27.43
N CYS A 76 -40.24 4.56 27.06
CA CYS A 76 -39.21 3.80 27.79
C CYS A 76 -38.08 4.67 28.35
N ASN A 77 -38.14 5.99 28.14
CA ASN A 77 -37.13 6.97 28.55
C ASN A 77 -35.71 6.69 28.01
N ALA A 78 -35.59 5.83 26.99
CA ALA A 78 -34.32 5.56 26.33
C ALA A 78 -33.89 6.75 25.46
N PRO A 79 -32.58 7.03 25.34
CA PRO A 79 -32.11 8.11 24.49
C PRO A 79 -32.41 7.83 23.01
N ARG A 80 -32.78 8.87 22.26
CA ARG A 80 -32.99 8.84 20.81
C ARG A 80 -31.72 8.44 20.06
N PHE A 81 -30.59 8.94 20.52
CA PHE A 81 -29.29 8.71 19.90
C PHE A 81 -28.49 7.70 20.72
N LYS A 82 -27.93 6.70 20.04
CA LYS A 82 -26.93 5.82 20.64
C LYS A 82 -25.66 6.66 20.89
N PRO A 83 -25.06 6.63 22.10
CA PRO A 83 -23.75 7.22 22.32
C PRO A 83 -22.76 6.62 21.32
N ASN A 84 -22.03 7.47 20.60
CA ASN A 84 -21.00 7.01 19.69
C ASN A 84 -19.72 6.76 20.50
N SER A 85 -19.60 5.53 21.03
CA SER A 85 -18.42 5.05 21.77
C SER A 85 -17.12 5.31 21.00
N GLY A 86 -17.13 5.15 19.68
CA GLY A 86 -15.97 5.43 18.83
C GLY A 86 -15.53 6.90 18.83
N LEU A 87 -16.46 7.85 18.73
CA LEU A 87 -16.12 9.28 18.80
C LEU A 87 -15.56 9.67 20.18
N GLN A 88 -16.10 9.07 21.25
CA GLN A 88 -15.58 9.27 22.60
C GLN A 88 -14.17 8.69 22.77
N ALA A 89 -13.93 7.49 22.23
CA ALA A 89 -12.63 6.85 22.24
C ALA A 89 -11.57 7.69 21.50
N LEU A 90 -11.91 8.20 20.31
CA LEU A 90 -11.04 9.10 19.55
C LEU A 90 -10.72 10.40 20.30
N ALA A 91 -11.68 10.97 21.02
CA ALA A 91 -11.49 12.18 21.82
C ALA A 91 -10.56 11.96 23.03
N TRP A 92 -10.56 10.75 23.61
CA TRP A 92 -9.62 10.37 24.67
C TRP A 92 -8.23 10.01 24.14
N GLY A 93 -8.13 9.69 22.85
CA GLY A 93 -6.88 9.30 22.19
C GLY A 93 -6.52 7.82 22.41
N PRO A 94 -5.45 7.36 21.76
CA PRO A 94 -4.98 5.98 21.88
C PRO A 94 -4.36 5.73 23.27
N MET A 95 -4.20 4.45 23.63
CA MET A 95 -3.47 4.05 24.82
C MET A 95 -2.03 4.59 24.81
N GLN A 96 -1.49 4.93 25.99
CA GLN A 96 -0.14 5.50 26.12
C GLN A 96 0.99 4.54 25.73
N LYS A 97 0.72 3.24 25.67
CA LYS A 97 1.67 2.22 25.23
C LYS A 97 1.18 1.67 23.91
N VAL A 98 2.05 1.71 22.91
CA VAL A 98 1.76 1.30 21.53
C VAL A 98 2.64 0.09 21.22
N LYS A 99 2.07 -0.92 20.55
CA LYS A 99 2.84 -2.05 20.03
C LYS A 99 3.34 -1.72 18.62
N THR A 100 4.48 -2.28 18.24
CA THR A 100 5.05 -2.08 16.91
C THR A 100 5.24 -3.39 16.18
N TRP A 101 5.06 -3.38 14.86
CA TRP A 101 5.19 -4.56 14.01
C TRP A 101 6.31 -4.40 12.98
N SER A 102 7.20 -5.38 12.86
CA SER A 102 8.29 -5.40 11.86
C SER A 102 7.82 -5.80 10.46
N ILE A 103 6.70 -6.53 10.39
CA ILE A 103 6.08 -7.00 9.15
C ILE A 103 4.58 -6.74 9.25
N TYR A 104 3.99 -6.21 8.17
CA TYR A 104 2.55 -6.00 8.08
C TYR A 104 2.02 -6.45 6.71
N ILE A 105 0.88 -7.14 6.68
CA ILE A 105 0.27 -7.68 5.47
C ILE A 105 -1.14 -7.11 5.31
N VAL A 106 -1.39 -6.43 4.20
CA VAL A 106 -2.70 -5.82 3.91
C VAL A 106 -2.87 -5.69 2.40
N ASN A 107 -4.08 -5.91 1.89
CA ASN A 107 -4.42 -5.75 0.47
C ASN A 107 -3.49 -6.49 -0.52
N GLY A 108 -2.97 -7.66 -0.12
CA GLY A 108 -2.05 -8.45 -0.96
C GLY A 108 -0.60 -7.95 -0.97
N PHE A 109 -0.27 -6.95 -0.16
CA PHE A 109 1.09 -6.45 0.04
C PHE A 109 1.69 -6.95 1.35
N ARG A 110 3.01 -7.16 1.37
CA ARG A 110 3.76 -7.57 2.57
C ARG A 110 4.86 -6.56 2.84
N PHE A 111 4.54 -5.57 3.67
CA PHE A 111 5.42 -4.49 4.07
C PHE A 111 6.39 -4.94 5.16
N HIS A 112 7.65 -4.54 5.05
CA HIS A 112 8.67 -4.71 6.08
C HIS A 112 9.10 -3.34 6.57
N THR A 113 9.39 -3.20 7.87
CA THR A 113 10.11 -2.03 8.35
C THR A 113 11.52 -2.01 7.79
N LYS A 114 12.09 -0.82 7.62
CA LYS A 114 13.46 -0.63 7.14
C LYS A 114 14.45 -1.46 7.96
N SER A 115 14.38 -1.35 9.28
CA SER A 115 15.24 -2.08 10.22
C SER A 115 15.10 -3.60 10.08
N TRP A 116 13.92 -4.11 9.75
CA TRP A 116 13.72 -5.53 9.49
C TRP A 116 14.35 -5.98 8.16
N SER A 117 14.25 -5.14 7.12
CA SER A 117 14.78 -5.45 5.79
C SER A 117 16.29 -5.35 5.67
N GLU A 118 16.95 -4.60 6.56
CA GLU A 118 18.40 -4.40 6.53
C GLU A 118 19.17 -5.74 6.58
N GLY A 119 20.12 -5.91 5.65
CA GLY A 119 20.93 -7.12 5.53
C GLY A 119 20.21 -8.34 4.96
N ARG A 120 18.93 -8.22 4.56
CA ARG A 120 18.18 -9.32 3.92
C ARG A 120 18.26 -9.24 2.39
N LYS A 121 17.90 -10.36 1.74
CA LYS A 121 17.86 -10.47 0.27
C LYS A 121 16.79 -9.59 -0.39
N THR A 122 15.70 -9.28 0.33
CA THR A 122 14.57 -8.53 -0.21
C THR A 122 14.24 -7.34 0.70
N GLU A 123 14.26 -6.14 0.12
CA GLU A 123 13.91 -4.90 0.80
C GLU A 123 12.47 -4.51 0.46
N ASN A 124 11.54 -4.85 1.35
CA ASN A 124 10.10 -4.66 1.16
C ASN A 124 9.57 -3.45 1.93
N CYS A 125 10.42 -2.46 2.20
CA CYS A 125 10.11 -1.28 3.00
C CYS A 125 9.67 -0.06 2.19
N GLY A 126 9.66 -0.15 0.86
CA GLY A 126 9.17 0.92 0.01
C GLY A 126 7.65 1.06 0.05
N VAL A 127 7.19 2.29 0.24
CA VAL A 127 5.77 2.66 0.27
C VAL A 127 5.49 3.77 -0.74
N CYS A 128 4.32 3.71 -1.35
CA CYS A 128 3.79 4.78 -2.19
C CYS A 128 2.36 5.11 -1.78
N VAL A 129 2.05 6.40 -1.67
CA VAL A 129 0.71 6.92 -1.45
C VAL A 129 0.35 7.81 -2.63
N ARG A 130 -0.76 7.50 -3.27
CA ARG A 130 -1.23 8.26 -4.42
C ARG A 130 -1.74 9.64 -3.99
N GLY A 131 -1.29 10.69 -4.68
CA GLY A 131 -1.84 12.03 -4.50
C GLY A 131 -3.30 12.09 -4.94
N ASN A 132 -4.13 12.89 -4.27
CA ASN A 132 -5.57 13.02 -4.56
C ASN A 132 -5.98 14.47 -4.91
N THR A 133 -5.04 15.29 -5.38
CA THR A 133 -5.38 16.68 -5.71
C THR A 133 -5.88 16.72 -7.15
N HIS A 134 -7.11 17.16 -7.35
CA HIS A 134 -7.73 17.44 -8.66
C HIS A 134 -7.07 18.62 -9.42
N GLU A 135 -5.81 18.91 -9.13
CA GLU A 135 -4.99 19.91 -9.81
C GLU A 135 -3.92 19.15 -10.60
N GLU A 136 -3.45 19.72 -11.69
CA GLU A 136 -2.61 19.10 -12.73
C GLU A 136 -1.24 18.54 -12.26
N ASP A 137 -0.96 18.52 -10.95
CA ASP A 137 0.20 17.92 -10.30
C ASP A 137 -0.21 16.73 -9.39
N GLU A 138 -0.63 15.62 -10.01
CA GLU A 138 -0.75 14.31 -9.36
C GLU A 138 0.64 13.77 -8.97
N CYS A 139 1.23 14.30 -7.90
CA CYS A 139 2.50 13.80 -7.36
C CYS A 139 2.24 12.67 -6.37
N ASP A 140 2.49 11.42 -6.81
CA ASP A 140 2.62 10.28 -5.92
C ASP A 140 3.71 10.54 -4.85
N TYR A 141 3.42 10.19 -3.61
CA TYR A 141 4.37 10.28 -2.50
C TYR A 141 5.08 8.95 -2.31
N TYR A 142 6.40 8.98 -2.37
CA TYR A 142 7.24 7.79 -2.20
C TYR A 142 8.03 7.89 -0.90
N GLY A 143 8.12 6.80 -0.16
CA GLY A 143 8.77 6.79 1.14
C GLY A 143 9.27 5.42 1.56
N ILE A 144 9.96 5.41 2.70
CA ILE A 144 10.45 4.21 3.36
C ILE A 144 9.67 4.00 4.66
N LEU A 145 9.11 2.81 4.86
CA LEU A 145 8.45 2.41 6.07
C LEU A 145 9.47 2.18 7.20
N ASN A 146 9.41 3.00 8.24
CA ASN A 146 10.27 2.86 9.40
C ASN A 146 9.63 1.99 10.48
N GLU A 147 8.37 2.27 10.81
CA GLU A 147 7.65 1.61 11.91
C GLU A 147 6.18 1.44 11.55
N VAL A 148 5.55 0.38 12.08
CA VAL A 148 4.10 0.17 12.03
C VAL A 148 3.60 0.15 13.46
N PHE A 149 2.71 1.08 13.80
CA PHE A 149 2.11 1.22 15.11
C PHE A 149 0.74 0.55 15.16
N ASP A 150 0.50 -0.17 16.24
CA ASP A 150 -0.79 -0.77 16.60
C ASP A 150 -1.47 0.13 17.65
N LEU A 151 -2.39 0.97 17.19
CA LEU A 151 -3.08 1.95 18.03
C LEU A 151 -4.35 1.35 18.60
N GLU A 152 -4.33 1.07 19.89
CA GLU A 152 -5.48 0.64 20.66
C GLU A 152 -6.19 1.86 21.27
N TYR A 153 -7.50 1.97 21.06
CA TYR A 153 -8.33 3.02 21.65
C TYR A 153 -9.24 2.45 22.75
N PRO A 154 -9.50 3.19 23.83
CA PRO A 154 -10.36 2.71 24.91
C PRO A 154 -11.82 2.54 24.46
N GLY A 155 -12.44 1.36 24.65
CA GLY A 155 -13.85 1.12 24.31
C GLY A 155 -14.24 -0.37 24.33
N GLU A 156 -15.53 -0.65 24.15
CA GLU A 156 -16.08 -2.02 24.10
C GLU A 156 -15.92 -2.70 22.73
N ASP A 157 -15.67 -1.91 21.68
CA ASP A 157 -15.46 -2.40 20.31
C ASP A 157 -13.98 -2.31 19.96
N GLU A 158 -13.48 -3.31 19.23
CA GLU A 158 -12.10 -3.46 18.71
C GLU A 158 -11.69 -2.30 17.79
N ASN A 159 -11.43 -1.12 18.36
CA ASN A 159 -11.03 0.08 17.65
C ASN A 159 -9.50 0.10 17.42
N PHE A 160 -8.98 -0.94 16.77
CA PHE A 160 -7.58 -0.97 16.35
C PHE A 160 -7.41 -0.18 15.06
N ASN A 161 -6.40 0.69 15.04
CA ASN A 161 -5.97 1.35 13.82
C ASN A 161 -4.46 1.15 13.66
N TYR A 162 -4.01 0.83 12.45
CA TYR A 162 -2.58 0.65 12.20
C TYR A 162 -2.03 1.90 11.52
N LEU A 163 -1.00 2.48 12.11
CA LEU A 163 -0.39 3.70 11.59
C LEU A 163 1.02 3.42 11.09
N PHE A 164 1.26 3.72 9.83
CA PHE A 164 2.56 3.55 9.20
C PHE A 164 3.35 4.84 9.38
N ASN A 165 4.52 4.75 9.99
CA ASN A 165 5.48 5.83 10.11
C ASN A 165 6.48 5.76 8.94
N CYS A 166 6.38 6.70 8.03
CA CYS A 166 7.13 6.70 6.79
C CYS A 166 8.08 7.89 6.70
N GLN A 167 9.30 7.63 6.22
CA GLN A 167 10.22 8.67 5.80
C GLN A 167 10.02 8.96 4.31
N TRP A 168 9.41 10.10 4.01
CA TRP A 168 9.08 10.50 2.64
C TRP A 168 10.24 11.16 1.89
N TYR A 169 10.37 10.84 0.61
CA TYR A 169 11.23 11.56 -0.35
C TYR A 169 10.54 12.86 -0.78
N ASP A 170 11.33 13.85 -1.20
CA ASP A 170 10.81 15.14 -1.66
C ASP A 170 10.00 14.97 -2.97
N PRO A 171 8.67 15.17 -2.98
CA PRO A 171 7.83 14.90 -4.14
C PRO A 171 7.98 15.96 -5.26
N VAL A 172 8.69 17.07 -4.99
CA VAL A 172 8.82 18.17 -5.95
C VAL A 172 9.50 17.70 -7.24
N HIS A 173 8.80 17.92 -8.37
CA HIS A 173 9.24 17.52 -9.70
C HIS A 173 10.63 18.10 -10.05
N ASN A 174 11.50 17.25 -10.60
CA ASN A 174 12.90 17.53 -10.96
C ASN A 174 13.81 18.03 -9.81
N ARG A 175 13.32 18.07 -8.57
CA ARG A 175 14.11 18.38 -7.37
C ARG A 175 14.38 17.14 -6.54
N GLY A 176 13.32 16.39 -6.23
CA GLY A 176 13.36 15.18 -5.42
C GLY A 176 12.74 13.97 -6.10
N THR A 177 11.78 14.19 -7.00
CA THR A 177 11.15 13.13 -7.80
C THR A 177 11.20 13.54 -9.28
N ARG A 178 11.51 12.59 -10.16
CA ARG A 178 11.42 12.78 -11.61
C ARG A 178 10.65 11.63 -12.24
N VAL A 179 9.92 11.94 -13.31
CA VAL A 179 9.15 10.96 -14.07
C VAL A 179 9.57 11.07 -15.52
N HIS A 180 9.96 9.95 -16.13
CA HIS A 180 10.35 9.94 -17.54
C HIS A 180 9.11 10.14 -18.42
N PRO A 181 9.07 11.18 -19.28
CA PRO A 181 7.84 11.59 -19.98
C PRO A 181 7.29 10.52 -20.93
N ALA A 182 8.16 9.74 -21.58
CA ALA A 182 7.73 8.72 -22.54
C ALA A 182 7.34 7.36 -21.93
N TYR A 183 7.84 7.04 -20.72
CA TYR A 183 7.75 5.67 -20.17
C TYR A 183 7.12 5.62 -18.78
N GLY A 184 6.91 6.77 -18.13
CA GLY A 184 6.38 6.82 -16.77
C GLY A 184 7.32 6.24 -15.70
N LEU A 185 8.61 6.05 -16.01
CA LEU A 185 9.59 5.57 -15.03
C LEU A 185 9.83 6.65 -13.98
N VAL A 186 9.69 6.28 -12.70
CA VAL A 186 9.83 7.22 -11.59
C VAL A 186 11.16 6.99 -10.89
N ASP A 187 11.89 8.09 -10.66
CA ASP A 187 13.06 8.08 -9.80
C ASP A 187 12.91 9.08 -8.66
N VAL A 188 13.42 8.71 -7.50
CA VAL A 188 13.52 9.58 -6.33
C VAL A 188 14.98 9.84 -5.98
N LYS A 189 15.27 11.05 -5.51
CA LYS A 189 16.62 11.45 -5.12
C LYS A 189 16.92 10.98 -3.70
N HIS A 190 17.90 10.08 -3.56
CA HIS A 190 18.27 9.46 -2.29
C HIS A 190 18.64 10.48 -1.21
N SER A 191 19.19 11.65 -1.57
CA SER A 191 19.63 12.70 -0.64
C SER A 191 18.54 13.71 -0.26
N LYS A 192 17.35 13.68 -0.88
CA LYS A 192 16.27 14.64 -0.61
C LYS A 192 15.12 13.99 0.16
N ARG A 193 14.68 14.67 1.21
CA ARG A 193 13.56 14.24 2.06
C ARG A 193 12.50 15.33 2.09
N TYR A 194 11.24 14.92 2.19
CA TYR A 194 10.13 15.83 2.33
C TYR A 194 10.08 16.37 3.76
N GLY A 195 10.30 17.69 3.90
CA GLY A 195 10.35 18.35 5.20
C GLY A 195 9.04 19.00 5.65
N LYS A 196 8.00 19.03 4.78
CA LYS A 196 6.67 19.51 5.14
C LYS A 196 5.86 18.31 5.66
N PHE A 197 5.42 18.39 6.93
CA PHE A 197 4.56 17.46 7.71
C PHE A 197 3.58 16.60 6.85
N ASP A 198 3.29 15.31 7.07
CA ASP A 198 3.15 14.42 8.24
C ASP A 198 3.70 13.00 7.87
N PRO A 199 4.52 12.31 8.70
CA PRO A 199 5.08 11.01 8.33
C PRO A 199 4.05 9.86 8.37
N PHE A 200 2.87 10.10 8.93
CA PHE A 200 1.91 9.05 9.25
C PHE A 200 0.87 8.84 8.16
N VAL A 201 0.62 7.57 7.81
CA VAL A 201 -0.46 7.16 6.91
C VAL A 201 -1.18 5.92 7.48
N LEU A 202 -2.46 5.78 7.18
CA LEU A 202 -3.24 4.60 7.59
C LEU A 202 -2.80 3.39 6.76
N GLU A 203 -2.86 2.18 7.33
CA GLU A 203 -2.40 0.96 6.69
C GLU A 203 -3.10 0.64 5.36
N SER A 204 -4.32 1.13 5.17
CA SER A 204 -5.12 0.95 3.96
C SER A 204 -4.76 1.89 2.81
N GLN A 205 -3.98 2.94 3.06
CA GLN A 205 -3.62 3.96 2.07
C GLN A 205 -2.40 3.59 1.19
N PRO A 206 -1.27 3.09 1.74
CA PRO A 206 -0.07 2.86 0.95
C PRO A 206 -0.17 1.59 0.08
N ILE A 207 0.49 1.66 -1.07
CA ILE A 207 0.84 0.50 -1.90
C ILE A 207 2.33 0.19 -1.76
N GLN A 208 2.72 -1.05 -2.05
CA GLN A 208 4.11 -1.46 -1.96
C GLN A 208 4.88 -1.18 -3.25
N ASP A 209 6.03 -0.53 -3.10
CA ASP A 209 6.96 -0.26 -4.20
C ASP A 209 8.35 -0.81 -3.86
N TYR A 210 9.07 -1.26 -4.89
CA TYR A 210 10.46 -1.72 -4.75
C TYR A 210 11.43 -0.63 -5.20
N PHE A 211 12.48 -0.42 -4.41
CA PHE A 211 13.43 0.67 -4.57
C PHE A 211 14.75 0.07 -5.04
N SER A 212 15.21 0.46 -6.23
CA SER A 212 16.41 -0.10 -6.85
C SER A 212 17.44 0.96 -7.16
N LYS A 213 18.69 0.73 -6.73
CA LYS A 213 19.82 1.59 -7.09
C LYS A 213 20.25 1.27 -8.52
N TYR A 214 20.64 2.30 -9.26
CA TYR A 214 21.21 2.09 -10.59
C TYR A 214 22.54 1.33 -10.49
N PRO A 215 22.77 0.31 -11.33
CA PRO A 215 24.04 -0.42 -11.36
C PRO A 215 25.19 0.41 -11.94
N SER A 216 24.87 1.53 -12.61
CA SER A 216 25.84 2.40 -13.24
C SER A 216 26.61 3.24 -12.21
N GLY A 217 27.93 3.27 -12.35
CA GLY A 217 28.81 4.13 -11.55
C GLY A 217 28.81 5.61 -11.97
N HIS A 218 28.01 6.03 -12.95
CA HIS A 218 27.97 7.44 -13.33
C HIS A 218 27.37 8.30 -12.19
N ARG A 219 28.08 9.39 -11.85
CA ARG A 219 27.73 10.26 -10.71
C ARG A 219 26.33 10.87 -10.80
N ASP A 220 25.83 11.09 -12.01
CA ASP A 220 24.51 11.65 -12.28
C ASP A 220 23.37 10.70 -11.88
N LYS A 221 23.62 9.39 -11.78
CA LYS A 221 22.63 8.36 -11.42
C LYS A 221 22.82 7.74 -10.04
N GLN A 222 24.00 7.86 -9.43
CA GLN A 222 24.29 7.31 -8.10
C GLN A 222 23.36 7.86 -7.00
N ASP A 223 22.95 9.13 -7.15
CA ASP A 223 22.10 9.83 -6.18
C ASP A 223 20.60 9.56 -6.39
N TRP A 224 20.22 8.82 -7.44
CA TRP A 224 18.84 8.51 -7.80
C TRP A 224 18.53 7.04 -7.57
N ILE A 225 17.29 6.78 -7.14
CA ILE A 225 16.75 5.44 -6.91
C ILE A 225 15.55 5.27 -7.81
N ALA A 226 15.56 4.20 -8.60
CA ALA A 226 14.45 3.82 -9.44
C ALA A 226 13.34 3.19 -8.60
N ILE A 227 12.10 3.60 -8.86
CA ILE A 227 10.91 3.04 -8.22
C ILE A 227 10.25 2.04 -9.16
N ILE A 228 10.01 0.84 -8.65
CA ILE A 228 9.37 -0.25 -9.38
C ILE A 228 8.06 -0.59 -8.67
N LYS A 229 6.93 -0.29 -9.33
CA LYS A 229 5.59 -0.56 -8.79
C LYS A 229 5.36 -2.07 -8.68
N ILE A 230 4.97 -2.53 -7.49
CA ILE A 230 4.68 -3.95 -7.25
C ILE A 230 3.18 -4.20 -7.41
N LYS A 231 2.81 -5.31 -8.05
CA LYS A 231 1.43 -5.76 -8.09
C LYS A 231 1.09 -6.49 -6.79
N ALA A 232 -0.08 -6.18 -6.22
CA ALA A 232 -0.62 -6.95 -5.10
C ALA A 232 -0.67 -8.44 -5.47
N ARG A 233 -0.27 -9.29 -4.53
CA ARG A 233 -0.42 -10.74 -4.69
C ARG A 233 -1.88 -11.09 -4.38
N GLU A 234 -2.48 -11.95 -5.19
CA GLU A 234 -3.78 -12.54 -4.85
C GLU A 234 -3.61 -13.28 -3.52
N ILE A 235 -4.32 -12.81 -2.49
CA ILE A 235 -4.49 -13.58 -1.27
C ILE A 235 -5.50 -14.66 -1.64
N ILE A 236 -5.05 -15.93 -1.68
CA ILE A 236 -5.99 -17.04 -1.61
C ILE A 236 -6.61 -16.91 -0.22
N ASP A 237 -7.89 -16.51 -0.17
CA ASP A 237 -8.63 -16.29 1.06
C ASP A 237 -8.81 -17.63 1.78
N GLN A 238 -7.77 -18.04 2.51
CA GLN A 238 -7.91 -19.07 3.54
C GLN A 238 -8.56 -18.39 4.74
N GLN A 239 -9.87 -18.19 4.63
CA GLN A 239 -10.76 -17.96 5.75
C GLN A 239 -10.61 -19.15 6.70
N TYR A 240 -9.69 -19.04 7.66
CA TYR A 240 -9.55 -19.77 8.94
C TYR A 240 -8.09 -19.62 9.41
N ILE A 241 -7.73 -18.45 9.93
CA ILE A 241 -6.70 -18.39 10.97
C ILE A 241 -7.34 -17.70 12.16
N LEU A 242 -7.93 -18.54 13.01
CA LEU A 242 -8.23 -18.19 14.40
C LEU A 242 -6.93 -17.77 15.08
N VAL A 243 -7.04 -16.75 15.93
CA VAL A 243 -5.99 -16.21 16.80
C VAL A 243 -5.28 -17.32 17.56
N THR A 244 -4.06 -17.64 17.17
CA THR A 244 -3.00 -18.05 18.10
C THR A 244 -1.64 -17.74 17.49
N ALA A 245 -1.08 -16.59 17.87
CA ALA A 245 0.35 -16.36 17.75
C ALA A 245 1.05 -17.26 18.79
N HIS A 246 1.45 -18.46 18.39
CA HIS A 246 2.42 -19.26 19.14
C HIS A 246 3.82 -18.85 18.68
N GLN A 247 4.53 -18.09 19.52
CA GLN A 247 5.99 -18.12 19.53
C GLN A 247 6.38 -19.43 20.21
N GLU A 248 6.80 -20.42 19.44
CA GLU A 248 7.55 -21.55 20.01
C GLU A 248 9.01 -21.11 20.15
N ASP A 249 9.35 -20.63 21.35
CA ASP A 249 10.70 -20.64 21.87
C ASP A 249 11.04 -22.08 22.30
N GLU A 250 11.66 -22.86 21.41
CA GLU A 250 12.55 -23.95 21.85
C GLU A 250 13.79 -24.01 20.96
N MET A 251 14.85 -23.36 21.44
CA MET A 251 16.23 -23.71 21.11
C MET A 251 16.50 -25.15 21.56
N LEU A 252 16.70 -26.07 20.60
CA LEU A 252 17.36 -27.35 20.85
C LEU A 252 18.64 -27.47 20.02
N SER A 253 19.72 -27.06 20.68
CA SER A 253 21.11 -27.55 20.61
C SER A 253 21.46 -28.49 19.45
N CYS A 254 22.13 -27.97 18.42
CA CYS A 254 22.91 -28.78 17.49
C CYS A 254 24.23 -29.17 18.18
N ARG A 255 24.44 -30.47 18.43
CA ARG A 255 25.75 -30.98 18.87
C ARG A 255 26.79 -30.85 17.75
N PRO A 256 28.06 -30.59 18.06
CA PRO A 256 29.11 -30.50 17.05
C PRO A 256 29.34 -31.87 16.42
N VAL A 257 29.42 -31.92 15.09
CA VAL A 257 29.87 -33.09 14.32
C VAL A 257 31.38 -33.03 14.25
N GLU A 258 32.05 -33.98 14.90
CA GLU A 258 33.49 -34.24 14.74
C GLU A 258 33.71 -34.93 13.38
N ILE A 259 34.62 -34.40 12.57
CA ILE A 259 35.01 -35.00 11.30
C ILE A 259 36.22 -35.91 11.57
N GLU A 260 35.99 -37.22 11.58
CA GLU A 260 37.08 -38.20 11.53
C GLU A 260 37.54 -38.40 10.08
N GLU A 261 38.84 -38.25 9.85
CA GLU A 261 39.49 -38.56 8.58
C GLU A 261 39.42 -40.06 8.30
N MET A 262 38.84 -40.45 7.17
CA MET A 262 38.92 -41.82 6.67
C MET A 262 39.72 -41.86 5.36
N GLN A 263 40.93 -42.43 5.44
CA GLN A 263 41.80 -42.70 4.30
C GLN A 263 41.13 -43.68 3.34
N THR A 264 41.18 -43.41 2.03
CA THR A 264 41.04 -44.45 1.01
C THR A 264 42.07 -44.30 -0.09
N THR A 265 42.59 -45.46 -0.45
CA THR A 265 43.76 -45.78 -1.26
C THR A 265 43.53 -45.67 -2.76
N THR A 266 44.56 -45.16 -3.45
CA THR A 266 45.01 -45.37 -4.84
C THR A 266 44.15 -46.17 -5.83
N SER A 267 43.87 -45.60 -7.00
CA SER A 267 44.39 -46.05 -8.32
C SER A 267 43.68 -45.40 -9.52
N SER A 268 44.45 -44.65 -10.32
CA SER A 268 44.42 -44.46 -11.79
C SER A 268 43.10 -44.04 -12.47
N ILE A 269 43.04 -42.99 -13.30
CA ILE A 269 43.67 -42.89 -14.64
C ILE A 269 43.81 -41.40 -15.04
N LYS A 270 44.93 -41.12 -15.73
CA LYS A 270 45.38 -39.83 -16.32
C LYS A 270 44.38 -39.14 -17.25
N MET A 271 44.48 -37.81 -17.32
CA MET A 271 44.53 -37.11 -18.61
C MET A 271 45.44 -35.88 -18.51
N GLU A 272 46.29 -35.75 -19.53
CA GLU A 272 47.49 -34.91 -19.60
C GLU A 272 47.18 -33.42 -19.77
N LEU A 273 47.98 -32.57 -19.12
CA LEU A 273 48.12 -31.15 -19.41
C LEU A 273 49.54 -30.94 -19.94
N GLU A 274 49.65 -30.41 -21.16
CA GLU A 274 50.92 -29.87 -21.68
C GLU A 274 51.02 -28.38 -21.29
N ASP A 275 52.07 -28.07 -20.53
CA ASP A 275 52.57 -26.71 -20.27
C ASP A 275 53.56 -26.30 -21.37
N VAL A 276 53.53 -25.04 -21.83
CA VAL A 276 54.76 -24.34 -22.26
C VAL A 276 54.73 -22.84 -21.89
N ASN A 277 55.38 -22.56 -20.76
CA ASN A 277 56.42 -21.55 -20.49
C ASN A 277 56.30 -20.06 -20.90
N ASN A 278 56.13 -19.22 -19.88
CA ASN A 278 57.14 -18.31 -19.27
C ASN A 278 58.11 -17.51 -20.16
N SER A 279 58.06 -16.18 -20.10
CA SER A 279 59.24 -15.33 -19.82
C SER A 279 58.90 -13.86 -19.54
N THR A 280 59.62 -13.34 -18.55
CA THR A 280 59.75 -12.00 -17.97
C THR A 280 60.24 -10.92 -18.94
N SER A 281 59.80 -9.66 -18.79
CA SER A 281 60.69 -8.47 -18.80
C SER A 281 59.97 -7.18 -18.43
N SER A 282 60.63 -6.39 -17.58
CA SER A 282 60.42 -5.00 -17.23
C SER A 282 60.57 -4.00 -18.39
N GLY A 283 60.03 -2.79 -18.24
CA GLY A 283 60.41 -1.61 -19.03
C GLY A 283 59.45 -0.44 -18.86
N GLU A 284 59.98 0.69 -18.43
CA GLU A 284 59.32 1.99 -18.19
C GLU A 284 59.07 2.77 -19.50
N ASP A 285 58.23 3.80 -19.35
CA ASP A 285 58.31 5.12 -19.98
C ASP A 285 57.74 5.46 -21.38
N GLU A 286 57.09 6.62 -21.34
CA GLU A 286 57.04 7.73 -22.31
C GLU A 286 55.90 7.85 -23.35
N ASN A 287 55.60 9.13 -23.56
CA ASN A 287 54.44 9.79 -24.16
C ASN A 287 54.55 9.93 -25.70
N GLU A 288 53.56 10.65 -26.26
CA GLU A 288 53.51 11.28 -27.59
C GLU A 288 53.20 10.31 -28.75
N ASP A 289 52.37 10.59 -29.75
CA ASP A 289 51.72 11.83 -30.18
C ASP A 289 50.56 11.50 -31.16
N GLU A 290 49.66 12.48 -31.25
CA GLU A 290 48.78 12.93 -32.33
C GLU A 290 48.37 12.04 -33.52
N SER A 291 47.08 12.15 -33.88
CA SER A 291 46.72 12.64 -35.22
C SER A 291 45.39 13.39 -35.21
N GLU A 292 45.48 14.58 -35.78
CA GLU A 292 44.45 15.55 -36.10
C GLU A 292 43.37 14.98 -37.03
N ASP A 293 42.14 15.51 -36.92
CA ASP A 293 41.46 16.01 -38.11
C ASP A 293 40.60 17.22 -37.73
N THR A 294 41.09 18.38 -38.16
CA THR A 294 40.45 19.69 -38.04
C THR A 294 39.67 19.96 -39.32
N LEU A 295 38.39 20.30 -39.21
CA LEU A 295 37.74 21.23 -40.13
C LEU A 295 36.80 22.17 -39.35
N GLU A 296 37.32 23.35 -39.03
CA GLU A 296 36.60 24.64 -39.01
C GLU A 296 35.76 24.81 -40.29
N SER A 297 34.67 25.57 -40.41
CA SER A 297 34.23 26.80 -39.75
C SER A 297 32.77 27.07 -40.19
N SER A 298 31.98 27.75 -39.36
CA SER A 298 31.55 29.13 -39.60
C SER A 298 30.30 29.48 -38.79
N GLU A 299 30.45 30.58 -38.07
CA GLU A 299 29.47 31.30 -37.30
C GLU A 299 28.33 31.82 -38.18
N ASN A 300 27.14 31.96 -37.59
CA ASN A 300 26.31 33.14 -37.84
C ASN A 300 25.41 33.38 -36.62
N SER A 301 25.75 34.45 -35.91
CA SER A 301 24.86 35.21 -35.05
C SER A 301 23.69 35.77 -35.84
N PHE A 302 22.47 35.68 -35.32
CA PHE A 302 21.45 36.69 -35.57
C PHE A 302 20.64 36.94 -34.30
N ASP A 303 20.92 38.12 -33.75
CA ASP A 303 20.09 38.91 -32.85
C ASP A 303 18.90 39.44 -33.67
N ASP A 304 17.70 39.44 -33.12
CA ASP A 304 16.71 40.43 -33.49
C ASP A 304 15.72 40.65 -32.33
N SER A 305 15.69 41.92 -31.95
CA SER A 305 14.79 42.53 -31.00
C SER A 305 13.50 42.92 -31.71
N GLU A 306 12.34 42.63 -31.11
CA GLU A 306 11.14 43.49 -31.06
C GLU A 306 10.16 42.99 -30.00
#